data_AF-A0AAW8PZS9-F1
#
_entry.id   AF-A0AAW8PZS9-F1
#
_cell.length_a   1.000
_cell.length_b   1.000
_cell.length_c   1.000
_cell.angle_alpha   90.00
_cell.angle_beta   90.00
_cell.angle_gamma   90.00
#
_symmetry.space_group_name_H-M   'P 1'
#
loop_
_entity.id
_entity.type
_entity.pdbx_description
1 polymer ?
#
loop_
_entity_poly.entity_id
_entity_poly.type
_entity_poly.pdbx_seq_one_letter_code
_entity_poly.pdbx_strand_id
1 'polypeptide(L)'
;MKEQTIDFAKEQLYEALPYFPRSYVQIFPKDYKDSDGWKISIQGKSVDDVKFLCERLYDFLYFENVSFKVKTQRGFDVLQRLDNAHTREQVSKVFTIYCPKDIDIHDLCKMVEEKITDYKGHEDVPPPSAYKHYAGGMYIRNDRDKDGNYVSTEAEAMAKVS
;
A
#
# COMPACT_ATOMS: atom_id res chain seq x y z
N MET A 1 22.34 1.32 3.69
CA MET A 1 21.90 2.70 3.34
C MET A 1 21.07 3.20 4.50
N LYS A 2 21.43 4.33 5.12
CA LYS A 2 20.50 5.00 6.03
C LYS A 2 19.38 5.56 5.17
N GLU A 3 18.23 4.89 5.13
CA GLU A 3 17.03 5.46 4.51
C GLU A 3 16.75 6.77 5.24
N GLN A 4 16.75 7.88 4.51
CA GLN A 4 16.37 9.17 5.04
C GLN A 4 14.93 9.04 5.51
N THR A 5 14.72 8.99 6.82
CA THR A 5 13.44 9.30 7.45
C THR A 5 13.16 10.77 7.12
N ILE A 6 12.50 11.00 5.99
CA ILE A 6 11.95 12.31 5.69
C ILE A 6 10.68 12.38 6.53
N ASP A 7 10.72 13.20 7.57
CA ASP A 7 9.53 13.58 8.30
C ASP A 7 8.67 14.40 7.34
N PHE A 8 7.72 13.74 6.68
CA PHE A 8 6.95 14.30 5.58
C PHE A 8 5.61 14.75 6.16
N ALA A 9 5.48 16.00 6.58
CA ALA A 9 4.20 16.49 7.10
C ALA A 9 3.07 16.18 6.09
N LYS A 10 1.89 15.83 6.60
CA LYS A 10 0.75 15.37 5.79
C LYS A 10 0.41 16.37 4.67
N GLU A 11 0.48 17.65 4.96
CA GLU A 11 0.21 18.75 4.03
C GLU A 11 1.27 18.79 2.90
N GLN A 12 2.54 18.62 3.26
CA GLN A 12 3.64 18.55 2.29
C GLN A 12 3.48 17.33 1.37
N LEU A 13 3.00 16.20 1.91
CA LEU A 13 2.72 15.01 1.10
C LEU A 13 1.71 15.34 0.01
N TYR A 14 0.63 16.05 0.33
CA TYR A 14 -0.43 16.38 -0.64
C TYR A 14 0.06 17.26 -1.78
N GLU A 15 0.89 18.25 -1.44
CA GLU A 15 1.53 19.12 -2.43
C GLU A 15 2.52 18.34 -3.31
N ALA A 16 3.18 17.33 -2.75
CA ALA A 16 4.18 16.54 -3.46
C ALA A 16 3.57 15.48 -4.39
N LEU A 17 2.42 14.87 -4.05
CA LEU A 17 1.85 13.74 -4.80
C LEU A 17 1.74 13.95 -6.33
N PRO A 18 1.36 15.14 -6.85
CA PRO A 18 1.29 15.39 -8.30
C PRO A 18 2.65 15.50 -8.98
N TYR A 19 3.69 15.91 -8.25
CA TYR A 19 4.99 16.30 -8.83
C TYR A 19 6.15 15.39 -8.41
N PHE A 20 5.90 14.43 -7.51
CA PHE A 20 6.97 13.59 -6.97
C PHE A 20 7.62 12.74 -8.07
N PRO A 21 8.97 12.72 -8.17
CA PRO A 21 9.67 12.13 -9.31
C PRO A 21 9.62 10.59 -9.33
N ARG A 22 9.25 9.95 -8.22
CA ARG A 22 9.12 8.49 -8.08
C ARG A 22 7.65 8.08 -8.14
N SER A 23 7.39 6.80 -8.45
CA SER A 23 6.03 6.24 -8.54
C SER A 23 5.29 6.10 -7.21
N TYR A 24 6.02 6.24 -6.10
CA TYR A 24 5.48 6.21 -4.75
C TYR A 24 6.31 7.08 -3.80
N VAL A 25 5.69 7.51 -2.71
CA VAL A 25 6.34 8.06 -1.51
C VAL A 25 6.22 7.01 -0.42
N GLN A 26 7.32 6.65 0.23
CA GLN A 26 7.34 5.77 1.39
C GLN A 26 7.57 6.64 2.63
N ILE A 27 6.73 6.45 3.64
CA ILE A 27 6.75 7.14 4.92
C ILE A 27 7.21 6.16 6.00
N PHE A 28 8.15 6.61 6.81
CA PHE A 28 8.68 5.90 7.96
C PHE A 28 8.48 6.78 9.20
N PRO A 29 7.55 6.44 10.09
CA PRO A 29 7.46 7.09 11.40
C PRO A 29 8.79 6.95 12.17
N LYS A 30 9.10 7.88 13.07
CA LYS A 30 10.40 7.93 13.75
C LYS A 30 10.76 6.61 14.45
N ASP A 31 9.78 5.99 15.10
CA ASP A 31 9.96 4.76 15.88
C ASP A 31 9.31 3.56 15.18
N TYR A 32 9.28 3.56 13.83
CA TYR A 32 8.72 2.46 13.06
C TYR A 32 9.42 1.14 13.36
N LYS A 33 8.64 0.06 13.35
CA LYS A 33 9.13 -1.30 13.55
C LYS A 33 9.20 -2.04 12.22
N ASP A 34 10.16 -2.95 12.13
CA ASP A 34 10.28 -3.82 10.96
C ASP A 34 9.04 -4.68 10.79
N SER A 35 8.66 -4.88 9.53
CA SER A 35 7.66 -5.87 9.13
C SER A 35 8.30 -7.24 8.91
N ASP A 36 7.59 -8.32 9.21
CA ASP A 36 7.91 -9.69 8.79
C ASP A 36 7.38 -10.01 7.38
N GLY A 37 6.96 -9.01 6.62
CA GLY A 37 6.49 -9.13 5.25
C GLY A 37 4.98 -9.01 5.07
N TRP A 38 4.21 -9.05 6.17
CA TRP A 38 2.78 -8.78 6.13
C TRP A 38 2.48 -7.34 5.71
N LYS A 39 1.55 -7.18 4.77
CA LYS A 39 1.10 -5.88 4.31
C LYS A 39 -0.36 -5.86 3.91
N ILE A 40 -0.97 -4.69 4.05
CA ILE A 40 -2.28 -4.33 3.54
C ILE A 40 -2.09 -3.50 2.28
N SER A 41 -2.84 -3.80 1.24
CA SER A 41 -2.92 -3.04 0.00
C SER A 41 -4.34 -2.54 -0.18
N ILE A 42 -4.50 -1.23 -0.39
CA ILE A 42 -5.79 -0.61 -0.66
C ILE A 42 -5.85 -0.23 -2.14
N GLN A 43 -6.94 -0.64 -2.80
CA GLN A 43 -7.18 -0.35 -4.21
C GLN A 43 -7.81 1.02 -4.43
N GLY A 44 -7.46 1.67 -5.55
CA GLY A 44 -8.00 2.95 -5.99
C GLY A 44 -7.57 3.26 -7.43
N LYS A 45 -7.97 4.42 -7.96
CA LYS A 45 -7.83 4.75 -9.39
C LYS A 45 -7.12 6.08 -9.64
N SER A 46 -6.98 6.94 -8.65
CA SER A 46 -6.51 8.31 -8.82
C SER A 46 -5.66 8.83 -7.66
N VAL A 47 -5.08 10.03 -7.83
CA VAL A 47 -4.41 10.76 -6.74
C VAL A 47 -5.43 11.25 -5.69
N ASP A 48 -6.69 11.49 -6.07
CA ASP A 48 -7.71 11.90 -5.11
C ASP A 48 -8.09 10.76 -4.15
N ASP A 49 -8.07 9.52 -4.64
CA ASP A 49 -8.16 8.33 -3.79
C ASP A 49 -7.03 8.27 -2.77
N VAL A 50 -5.80 8.59 -3.20
CA VAL A 50 -4.64 8.64 -2.31
C VAL A 50 -4.83 9.70 -1.22
N LYS A 51 -5.26 10.91 -1.60
CA LYS A 51 -5.51 12.01 -0.66
C LYS A 51 -6.58 11.65 0.35
N PHE A 52 -7.71 11.11 -0.11
CA PHE A 52 -8.80 10.65 0.75
C PHE A 52 -8.31 9.64 1.78
N LEU A 53 -7.52 8.65 1.36
CA LEU A 53 -6.97 7.64 2.27
C LEU A 53 -5.97 8.27 3.25
N CYS A 54 -5.10 9.18 2.80
CA CYS A 54 -4.18 9.89 3.68
C CYS A 54 -4.92 10.73 4.73
N GLU A 55 -6.02 11.39 4.39
CA GLU A 55 -6.78 12.21 5.34
C GLU A 55 -7.25 11.42 6.57
N ARG A 56 -7.41 10.10 6.43
CA ARG A 56 -7.97 9.24 7.46
C ARG A 56 -6.96 8.32 8.11
N LEU A 57 -5.96 7.91 7.34
CA LEU A 57 -4.99 6.92 7.77
C LEU A 57 -3.66 7.53 8.19
N TYR A 58 -3.25 8.69 7.66
CA TYR A 58 -1.90 9.22 7.86
C TYR A 58 -1.58 9.38 9.35
N ASP A 59 -2.39 10.15 10.09
CA ASP A 59 -2.10 10.49 11.49
C ASP A 59 -2.16 9.23 12.37
N PHE A 60 -3.12 8.34 12.08
CA PHE A 60 -3.24 7.04 12.76
C PHE A 60 -1.99 6.19 12.55
N LEU A 61 -1.58 5.96 11.30
CA LEU A 61 -0.40 5.13 10.99
C LEU A 61 0.89 5.75 11.52
N TYR A 62 1.00 7.08 11.48
CA TYR A 62 2.15 7.80 12.02
C TYR A 62 2.24 7.64 13.54
N PHE A 63 1.12 7.78 14.26
CA PHE A 63 1.07 7.63 15.72
C PHE A 63 1.32 6.18 16.17
N GLU A 64 0.76 5.20 15.45
CA GLU A 64 0.99 3.77 15.71
C GLU A 64 2.37 3.28 15.24
N ASN A 65 3.22 4.16 14.72
CA ASN A 65 4.54 3.82 14.17
C ASN A 65 4.51 2.75 13.07
N VAL A 66 3.44 2.75 12.28
CA VAL A 66 3.25 1.83 11.16
C VAL A 66 3.78 2.50 9.89
N SER A 67 4.75 1.87 9.23
CA SER A 67 5.25 2.39 7.95
C SER A 67 4.26 2.14 6.82
N PHE A 68 4.23 3.04 5.83
CA PHE A 68 3.33 2.93 4.70
C PHE A 68 3.91 3.62 3.46
N LYS A 69 3.36 3.31 2.29
CA LYS A 69 3.59 4.06 1.06
C LYS A 69 2.31 4.39 0.35
N VAL A 70 2.39 5.47 -0.40
CA VAL A 70 1.32 6.00 -1.21
C VAL A 70 1.78 6.19 -2.65
N LYS A 71 0.88 5.95 -3.59
CA LYS A 71 1.15 6.15 -5.02
C LYS A 71 1.13 7.65 -5.37
N THR A 72 2.00 8.04 -6.29
CA THR A 72 2.09 9.41 -6.83
C THR A 72 1.46 9.48 -8.23
N GLN A 73 1.27 10.69 -8.78
CA GLN A 73 0.84 10.87 -10.17
C GLN A 73 1.75 10.13 -11.16
N ARG A 74 3.07 10.25 -10.97
CA ARG A 74 4.09 9.51 -11.74
C ARG A 74 3.83 8.00 -11.72
N GLY A 75 3.36 7.44 -10.61
CA GLY A 75 3.02 6.03 -10.48
C GLY A 75 1.87 5.63 -11.39
N PHE A 76 0.83 6.47 -11.51
CA PHE A 76 -0.25 6.25 -12.47
C PHE A 76 0.27 6.37 -13.90
N ASP A 77 1.05 7.42 -14.21
CA ASP A 77 1.53 7.69 -15.57
C ASP A 77 2.47 6.60 -16.11
N VAL A 78 3.40 6.10 -15.29
CA VAL A 78 4.36 5.08 -15.68
C VAL A 78 3.65 3.75 -15.92
N LEU A 79 2.72 3.39 -15.04
CA LEU A 79 2.04 2.12 -15.11
C LEU A 79 0.96 2.10 -16.21
N GLN A 80 0.33 3.23 -16.56
CA GLN A 80 -0.58 3.29 -17.72
C GLN A 80 0.10 3.00 -19.06
N ARG A 81 1.43 3.16 -19.16
CA ARG A 81 2.19 2.94 -20.39
C ARG A 81 2.65 1.48 -20.58
N LEU A 82 2.53 0.65 -19.55
CA LEU A 82 2.94 -0.76 -19.59
C LEU A 82 1.67 -1.61 -19.73
N ASP A 83 1.37 -2.08 -20.94
CA ASP A 83 0.13 -2.83 -21.19
C ASP A 83 0.30 -4.32 -20.88
N ASN A 84 0.19 -4.69 -19.61
CA ASN A 84 0.01 -6.08 -19.19
C ASN A 84 -0.85 -6.20 -17.92
N ALA A 85 -1.39 -7.40 -17.68
CA ALA A 85 -2.29 -7.68 -16.55
C ALA A 85 -1.63 -7.40 -15.19
N HIS A 86 -0.35 -7.74 -15.04
CA HIS A 86 0.41 -7.47 -13.82
C HIS A 86 0.50 -5.96 -13.54
N THR A 87 0.74 -5.16 -14.57
CA THR A 87 0.79 -3.71 -14.45
C THR A 87 -0.57 -3.16 -14.02
N ARG A 88 -1.69 -3.65 -14.57
CA ARG A 88 -3.04 -3.21 -14.15
C ARG A 88 -3.29 -3.44 -12.66
N GLU A 89 -2.83 -4.57 -12.12
CA GLU A 89 -2.88 -4.81 -10.66
C GLU A 89 -1.98 -3.87 -9.87
N GLN A 90 -0.82 -3.48 -10.40
CA GLN A 90 0.04 -2.51 -9.74
C GLN A 90 -0.56 -1.10 -9.80
N VAL A 91 -1.24 -0.72 -10.91
CA VAL A 91 -1.92 0.60 -11.06
C VAL A 91 -2.97 0.79 -9.99
N SER A 92 -3.70 -0.27 -9.63
CA SER A 92 -4.79 -0.13 -8.67
C SER A 92 -4.34 -0.02 -7.22
N LYS A 93 -3.13 -0.43 -6.85
CA LYS A 93 -2.66 -0.37 -5.44
C LYS A 93 -2.22 1.05 -5.08
N VAL A 94 -3.12 1.85 -4.54
CA VAL A 94 -2.85 3.29 -4.28
C VAL A 94 -2.23 3.53 -2.91
N PHE A 95 -2.46 2.62 -1.96
CA PHE A 95 -1.94 2.69 -0.59
C PHE A 95 -1.42 1.32 -0.18
N THR A 96 -0.26 1.26 0.49
CA THR A 96 0.29 0.04 1.07
C THR A 96 0.75 0.30 2.50
N ILE A 97 0.28 -0.51 3.43
CA ILE A 97 0.58 -0.42 4.86
C ILE A 97 1.40 -1.65 5.23
N TYR A 98 2.57 -1.47 5.85
CA TYR A 98 3.45 -2.58 6.23
C TYR A 98 3.20 -2.91 7.70
N CYS A 99 2.72 -4.13 7.95
CA CYS A 99 2.33 -4.57 9.28
C CYS A 99 3.58 -4.81 10.15
N PRO A 100 3.69 -4.15 11.31
CA PRO A 100 4.76 -4.41 12.27
C PRO A 100 4.71 -5.83 12.83
N LYS A 101 5.87 -6.40 13.17
CA LYS A 101 6.01 -7.75 13.75
C LYS A 101 5.21 -8.01 15.02
N ASP A 102 4.90 -6.96 15.77
CA ASP A 102 4.22 -7.03 17.07
C ASP A 102 2.71 -6.71 16.98
N ILE A 103 2.18 -6.51 15.77
CA ILE A 103 0.75 -6.32 15.52
C ILE A 103 0.25 -7.49 14.68
N ASP A 104 -0.85 -8.13 15.08
CA ASP A 104 -1.51 -9.11 14.24
C ASP A 104 -2.11 -8.44 12.99
N ILE A 105 -1.88 -9.03 11.80
CA ILE A 105 -2.35 -8.45 10.54
C ILE A 105 -3.86 -8.25 10.51
N HIS A 106 -4.65 -9.13 11.13
CA HIS A 106 -6.10 -9.01 11.15
C HIS A 106 -6.55 -7.89 12.07
N ASP A 107 -5.86 -7.65 13.18
CA ASP A 107 -6.17 -6.52 14.05
C ASP A 107 -5.81 -5.19 13.37
N LEU A 108 -4.67 -5.13 12.67
CA LEU A 108 -4.34 -3.95 11.85
C LEU A 108 -5.37 -3.72 10.73
N CYS A 109 -5.86 -4.78 10.10
CA CYS A 109 -6.92 -4.65 9.09
C CYS A 109 -8.21 -4.07 9.66
N LYS A 110 -8.68 -4.53 10.84
CA LYS A 110 -9.87 -3.95 11.49
C LYS A 110 -9.69 -2.47 11.78
N MET A 111 -8.55 -2.08 12.37
CA MET A 111 -8.25 -0.67 12.68
C MET A 111 -8.23 0.21 11.42
N VAL A 112 -7.69 -0.30 10.32
CA VAL A 112 -7.69 0.41 9.03
C VAL A 112 -9.10 0.49 8.44
N GLU A 113 -9.84 -0.62 8.43
CA GLU A 113 -11.21 -0.70 7.91
C GLU A 113 -12.14 0.30 8.60
N GLU A 114 -12.09 0.38 9.93
CA GLU A 114 -12.88 1.34 10.74
C GLU A 114 -12.63 2.80 10.34
N LYS A 115 -11.44 3.13 9.83
CA LYS A 115 -11.09 4.49 9.37
C LYS A 115 -11.60 4.79 7.96
N ILE A 116 -11.94 3.78 7.15
CA ILE A 116 -12.22 3.95 5.71
C ILE A 116 -13.52 3.28 5.27
N THR A 117 -14.48 3.09 6.18
CA THR A 117 -15.72 2.35 5.92
C THR A 117 -16.56 2.89 4.74
N ASP A 118 -16.48 4.18 4.46
CA ASP A 118 -17.18 4.87 3.36
C ASP A 118 -16.29 5.09 2.12
N TYR A 119 -15.09 4.52 2.09
CA TYR A 119 -14.22 4.58 0.92
C TYR A 119 -14.75 3.71 -0.22
N LYS A 120 -14.94 4.31 -1.40
CA LYS A 120 -15.51 3.64 -2.60
C LYS A 120 -14.61 3.68 -3.83
N GLY A 121 -13.39 4.21 -3.71
CA GLY A 121 -12.48 4.33 -4.86
C GLY A 121 -12.03 2.99 -5.46
N HIS A 122 -12.27 1.89 -4.74
CA HIS A 122 -12.01 0.54 -5.20
C HIS A 122 -13.14 -0.07 -6.06
N GLU A 123 -14.30 0.57 -6.15
CA GLU A 123 -15.41 0.08 -6.98
C GLU A 123 -14.95 -0.06 -8.45
N ASP A 124 -15.35 -1.16 -9.10
CA ASP A 124 -14.97 -1.54 -10.47
C ASP A 124 -13.47 -1.80 -10.70
N VAL A 125 -12.68 -1.91 -9.64
CA VAL A 125 -11.26 -2.28 -9.73
C VAL A 125 -11.13 -3.81 -9.58
N PRO A 126 -10.52 -4.51 -10.56
CA PRO A 126 -10.31 -5.96 -10.45
C PRO A 126 -9.42 -6.32 -9.26
N PRO A 127 -9.72 -7.42 -8.54
CA PRO A 127 -8.91 -7.86 -7.41
C PRO A 127 -7.49 -8.26 -7.87
N PRO A 128 -6.45 -8.03 -7.06
CA PRO A 128 -5.10 -8.47 -7.38
C PRO A 128 -4.95 -9.98 -7.17
N SER A 129 -4.38 -10.69 -8.16
CA SER A 129 -4.30 -12.16 -8.19
C SER A 129 -3.46 -12.79 -7.08
N ALA A 130 -2.42 -12.10 -6.61
CA ALA A 130 -1.49 -12.60 -5.60
C ALA A 130 -1.86 -12.24 -4.14
N TYR A 131 -3.03 -11.64 -3.90
CA TYR A 131 -3.42 -11.16 -2.58
C TYR A 131 -4.71 -11.83 -2.11
N LYS A 132 -4.87 -11.96 -0.80
CA LYS A 132 -6.11 -12.41 -0.18
C LYS A 132 -6.99 -11.19 0.08
N HIS A 133 -8.26 -11.24 -0.33
CA HIS A 133 -9.24 -10.20 -0.01
C HIS A 133 -9.53 -10.16 1.50
N TYR A 134 -9.70 -8.96 2.05
CA TYR A 134 -10.10 -8.73 3.43
C TYR A 134 -11.50 -8.07 3.52
N ALA A 135 -11.61 -6.80 3.13
CA ALA A 135 -12.86 -6.03 3.16
C ALA A 135 -12.79 -4.86 2.18
N GLY A 136 -13.91 -4.51 1.52
CA GLY A 136 -13.93 -3.46 0.50
C GLY A 136 -12.79 -3.62 -0.52
N GLY A 137 -12.02 -2.55 -0.73
CA GLY A 137 -10.81 -2.53 -1.55
C GLY A 137 -9.52 -2.96 -0.87
N MET A 138 -9.57 -3.56 0.33
CA MET A 138 -8.42 -3.98 1.12
C MET A 138 -8.04 -5.45 0.85
N TYR A 139 -6.75 -5.67 0.63
CA TYR A 139 -6.18 -6.98 0.36
C TYR A 139 -4.90 -7.17 1.18
N ILE A 140 -4.66 -8.38 1.67
CA ILE A 140 -3.47 -8.72 2.45
C ILE A 140 -2.56 -9.69 1.70
N ARG A 141 -1.26 -9.59 1.98
CA ARG A 141 -0.25 -10.52 1.49
C ARG A 141 0.91 -10.56 2.47
N ASN A 142 1.52 -11.72 2.63
CA ASN A 142 2.86 -11.84 3.21
C ASN A 142 3.86 -12.00 2.07
N ASP A 143 4.91 -11.18 2.03
CA ASP A 143 5.99 -11.35 1.05
C ASP A 143 7.15 -12.22 1.53
N ARG A 144 6.96 -12.94 2.65
CA ARG A 144 7.84 -13.99 3.13
C ARG A 144 7.17 -15.35 3.07
N ASP A 145 7.96 -16.37 2.75
CA ASP A 145 7.56 -17.75 2.97
C ASP A 145 7.72 -18.15 4.45
N LYS A 146 7.38 -19.40 4.76
CA LYS A 146 7.51 -19.98 6.11
C LYS A 146 8.95 -19.98 6.66
N ASP A 147 9.94 -19.86 5.78
CA ASP A 147 11.36 -19.89 6.11
C ASP A 147 11.95 -18.45 6.16
N GLY A 148 11.12 -17.43 5.93
CA GLY A 148 11.50 -16.02 5.96
C GLY A 148 12.10 -15.49 4.65
N ASN A 149 12.10 -16.27 3.56
CA ASN A 149 12.63 -15.83 2.27
C ASN A 149 11.64 -14.93 1.53
N TYR A 150 12.16 -13.98 0.74
CA TYR A 150 11.32 -13.11 -0.08
C TYR A 150 10.60 -13.88 -1.19
N VAL A 151 9.27 -13.71 -1.28
CA VAL A 151 8.42 -14.25 -2.34
C VAL A 151 7.94 -13.12 -3.25
N SER A 152 8.43 -13.09 -4.49
CA SER A 152 8.00 -12.09 -5.48
C SER A 152 6.56 -12.35 -5.94
N THR A 153 5.85 -11.29 -6.33
CA THR A 153 4.50 -11.41 -6.90
C THR A 153 4.48 -12.21 -8.21
N GLU A 154 5.57 -12.19 -8.96
CA GLU A 154 5.70 -12.92 -10.23
C GLU A 154 5.80 -14.43 -10.00
N ALA A 155 6.54 -14.87 -8.98
CA ALA A 155 6.68 -16.28 -8.64
C ALA A 155 5.33 -16.91 -8.23
N GLU A 156 4.53 -16.20 -7.44
CA GLU A 156 3.19 -16.67 -7.04
C GLU A 156 2.17 -16.63 -8.18
N ALA A 157 2.23 -15.59 -9.02
CA ALA A 157 1.36 -15.51 -10.19
C ALA A 157 1.62 -16.67 -11.15
N MET A 158 2.89 -17.03 -11.39
CA MET A 158 3.28 -18.18 -12.23
C MET A 158 2.90 -19.53 -11.62
N ALA A 159 3.01 -19.69 -10.31
CA ALA A 159 2.63 -20.93 -9.61
C ALA A 159 1.13 -21.25 -9.67
N LYS A 160 0.26 -20.26 -9.94
CA LYS A 160 -1.19 -20.47 -10.10
C LYS A 160 -1.60 -20.88 -11.51
N VAL A 161 -0.69 -20.81 -12.48
CA VAL A 161 -0.94 -21.15 -13.90
C VAL A 161 -0.24 -22.45 -14.32
N SER A 162 0.47 -23.10 -13.38
CA SER A 162 1.15 -24.40 -13.56
C SER A 162 0.39 -25.52 -12.86
#